data_AF-A0A957RLJ8-F1
#
_entry.id   AF-A0A957RLJ8-F1
#
_cell.length_a   1.000
_cell.length_b   1.000
_cell.length_c   1.000
_cell.angle_alpha   90.00
_cell.angle_beta   90.00
_cell.angle_gamma   90.00
#
_symmetry.space_group_name_H-M   'P 1'
#
loop_
_entity.id
_entity.type
_entity.pdbx_description
1 polymer ?
#
loop_
_entity_poly.entity_id
_entity_poly.type
_entity_poly.pdbx_seq_one_letter_code
_entity_poly.pdbx_strand_id
1 'polypeptide(L)' 'IAAVDVLKQWGVSRIKFVGLLGAPEGIAALHERHPDVAIHVAEIDERLTGPGDAFPSGYIWP' A
#
# COMPACT_ATOMS: atom_id res chain seq x y z
N ILE A 1 5.07 0.76 3.20
CA ILE A 1 5.63 1.94 3.90
C ILE A 1 7.00 1.63 4.48
N ALA A 2 7.12 0.80 5.53
CA ALA A 2 8.42 0.53 6.18
C ALA A 2 9.55 0.09 5.21
N ALA A 3 9.23 -0.73 4.21
CA ALA A 3 10.21 -1.12 3.18
C ALA A 3 10.75 0.10 2.39
N VAL A 4 9.89 1.06 2.04
CA VAL A 4 10.30 2.29 1.36
C VAL A 4 11.15 3.17 2.28
N ASP A 5 10.76 3.30 3.55
CA ASP A 5 11.54 4.03 4.56
C ASP A 5 13.00 3.51 4.62
N VAL A 6 13.17 2.19 4.71
CA VAL A 6 14.49 1.55 4.74
C VAL A 6 15.28 1.80 3.46
N LEU A 7 14.64 1.65 2.28
CA LEU A 7 15.31 1.91 1.00
C LEU A 7 15.79 3.36 0.89
N LYS A 8 14.98 4.33 1.34
CA LYS A 8 15.39 5.75 1.36
C LYS A 8 16.52 6.01 2.34
N GLN A 9 16.52 5.37 3.52
CA GLN A 9 17.64 5.45 4.47
C GLN A 9 18.95 4.94 3.86
N TRP A 10 18.89 3.95 2.96
CA TRP A 10 20.05 3.47 2.21
C TRP A 10 20.47 4.36 1.04
N GLY A 11 19.78 5.48 0.82
CA GLY A 11 20.09 6.44 -0.25
C GLY A 11 19.46 6.11 -1.59
N VAL A 12 18.49 5.19 -1.67
CA VAL A 12 17.78 4.91 -2.91
C VAL A 12 16.91 6.11 -3.28
N SER A 13 17.19 6.70 -4.45
CA SER A 13 16.54 7.93 -4.91
C SER A 13 15.37 7.73 -5.87
N ARG A 14 15.18 6.50 -6.39
CA ARG A 14 14.11 6.19 -7.33
C ARG A 14 13.44 4.87 -6.99
N ILE A 15 12.21 4.94 -6.49
CA ILE A 15 11.44 3.79 -6.02
C ILE A 15 10.10 3.75 -6.76
N LYS A 16 9.69 2.55 -7.15
CA LYS A 16 8.35 2.27 -7.67
C LYS A 16 7.77 1.09 -6.90
N PHE A 17 6.52 1.22 -6.45
CA PHE A 17 5.76 0.12 -5.88
C PHE A 17 4.97 -0.55 -7.01
N VAL A 18 5.03 -1.88 -7.07
CA VAL A 18 4.24 -2.69 -8.00
C VAL A 18 3.56 -3.80 -7.21
N GLY A 19 2.23 -3.87 -7.28
CA GLY A 19 1.41 -4.88 -6.61
C GLY A 19 0.37 -5.50 -7.55
N LEU A 20 -0.13 -6.67 -7.19
CA LEU A 20 -1.26 -7.28 -7.90
C LEU A 20 -2.59 -6.70 -7.40
N LEU A 21 -2.81 -6.75 -6.09
CA LEU A 21 -3.99 -6.23 -5.43
C LEU A 21 -3.59 -5.17 -4.40
N GLY A 22 -4.48 -4.23 -4.14
CA GLY A 22 -4.32 -3.25 -3.06
C GLY A 22 -5.64 -2.61 -2.67
N ALA A 23 -5.77 -2.27 -1.39
CA ALA A 23 -6.92 -1.51 -0.89
C ALA A 23 -6.64 0.01 -0.95
N PRO A 24 -7.67 0.86 -1.13
CA PRO A 24 -7.52 2.30 -1.25
C PRO A 24 -6.84 2.93 -0.03
N GLU A 25 -7.09 2.43 1.18
CA GLU A 25 -6.47 2.93 2.41
C GLU A 25 -4.96 2.69 2.43
N GLY A 26 -4.51 1.53 1.93
CA GLY A 26 -3.10 1.20 1.83
C GLY A 26 -2.38 2.05 0.77
N ILE A 27 -3.04 2.30 -0.37
CA ILE A 27 -2.53 3.18 -1.43
C ILE A 27 -2.43 4.62 -0.92
N ALA A 28 -3.48 5.14 -0.28
CA ALA A 28 -3.50 6.49 0.28
C ALA A 28 -2.40 6.66 1.33
N ALA A 29 -2.28 5.71 2.27
CA ALA A 29 -1.25 5.77 3.31
C ALA A 29 0.18 5.72 2.74
N LEU A 30 0.42 4.93 1.67
CA LEU A 30 1.72 4.90 1.00
C LEU A 30 1.99 6.22 0.27
N HIS A 31 1.01 6.76 -0.44
CA HIS A 31 1.15 7.99 -1.21
C HIS A 31 1.32 9.21 -0.31
N GLU A 32 0.60 9.29 0.81
CA GLU A 32 0.74 10.37 1.79
C GLU A 32 2.15 10.38 2.41
N ARG A 33 2.68 9.21 2.81
CA ARG A 33 4.02 9.10 3.39
C ARG A 33 5.13 9.32 2.37
N HIS A 34 4.93 8.83 1.15
CA HIS A 34 5.94 8.79 0.09
C HIS A 34 5.35 9.25 -1.25
N PRO A 35 5.02 10.54 -1.39
CA PRO A 35 4.34 11.05 -2.60
C PRO A 35 5.20 10.95 -3.86
N ASP A 36 6.52 10.79 -3.71
CA ASP A 36 7.51 10.58 -4.76
C ASP A 36 7.55 9.13 -5.30
N VAL A 37 6.89 8.17 -4.64
CA VAL A 37 6.86 6.77 -5.09
C VAL A 37 5.70 6.55 -6.05
N ALA A 38 6.01 6.18 -7.28
CA ALA A 38 4.99 5.74 -8.23
C ALA A 38 4.39 4.40 -7.77
N ILE A 39 3.07 4.33 -7.71
CA ILE A 39 2.31 3.14 -7.29
C ILE A 39 1.62 2.57 -8.52
N HIS A 40 1.92 1.32 -8.84
CA HIS A 40 1.25 0.56 -9.89
C HIS A 40 0.60 -0.66 -9.26
N VAL A 41 -0.71 -0.80 -9.41
CA VAL A 41 -1.45 -1.97 -8.93
C VAL A 41 -2.34 -2.49 -10.05
N ALA A 42 -2.48 -3.81 -10.17
CA ALA A 42 -3.28 -4.39 -11.24
C ALA A 42 -4.78 -4.23 -10.96
N GLU A 43 -5.18 -4.36 -9.70
CA GLU A 43 -6.57 -4.20 -9.26
C GLU A 43 -6.64 -3.52 -7.89
N ILE A 44 -7.69 -2.73 -7.69
CA ILE A 44 -7.98 -2.03 -6.44
C ILE A 44 -9.25 -2.64 -5.86
N ASP A 45 -9.12 -3.24 -4.68
CA ASP A 45 -10.20 -3.83 -3.89
C ASP A 45 -11.01 -2.71 -3.19
N GLU A 46 -12.23 -3.01 -2.71
CA GLU A 46 -13.12 -1.99 -2.12
C GLU A 46 -12.51 -1.29 -0.90
N ARG A 47 -11.98 -2.06 0.06
CA ARG A 47 -11.50 -1.54 1.36
C ARG A 47 -10.67 -2.56 2.12
N LEU A 48 -10.13 -2.15 3.27
CA LEU A 48 -9.64 -3.08 4.28
C LEU A 48 -10.77 -3.63 5.16
N THR A 49 -10.59 -4.84 5.65
CA THR A 49 -11.51 -5.48 6.60
C THR A 49 -11.37 -4.92 8.01
N GLY A 50 -12.48 -4.89 8.74
CA GLY A 50 -12.58 -4.47 10.14
C GLY A 50 -13.13 -5.57 11.07
N PRO A 51 -13.31 -5.26 12.36
CA PRO A 51 -13.67 -6.23 13.41
C PRO A 51 -15.01 -6.96 13.22
N GLY A 52 -15.86 -6.52 12.29
CA GLY A 52 -17.17 -7.10 12.01
C GLY A 52 -17.24 -7.90 10.71
N ASP A 53 -16.15 -7.98 9.95
CA ASP A 53 -16.14 -8.70 8.68
C ASP A 53 -15.94 -10.21 8.86
N ALA A 54 -16.30 -10.97 7.83
CA ALA A 54 -16.13 -12.42 7.81
C ALA A 54 -14.64 -12.85 7.80
N PHE A 55 -13.75 -11.96 7.36
CA PHE A 55 -12.30 -12.17 7.33
C PHE A 55 -11.61 -11.37 8.44
N PRO A 56 -10.40 -11.77 8.86
CA PRO A 56 -9.66 -11.04 9.90
C PRO A 56 -9.41 -9.59 9.49
N SER A 57 -9.34 -8.67 10.46
CA SER A 57 -9.08 -7.25 10.20
C SER A 57 -7.75 -7.00 9.47
N GLY A 58 -7.73 -6.05 8.54
CA GLY A 58 -6.56 -5.65 7.77
C GLY A 58 -6.27 -6.45 6.50
N TYR A 59 -7.17 -7.36 6.13
CA TYR A 59 -7.17 -8.00 4.81
C TYR A 59 -7.82 -7.07 3.79
N ILE A 60 -7.51 -7.26 2.51
CA ILE A 60 -8.19 -6.57 1.42
C ILE A 60 -9.54 -7.25 1.13
N TRP A 61 -10.60 -6.46 1.02
CA TRP A 61 -11.96 -6.89 0.73
C TRP A 61 -12.29 -6.60 -0.74
N PRO A 62 -12.53 -7.63 -1.57
CA PRO A 62 -12.83 -7.46 -3.00
C PRO A 62 -14.01 -6.53 -3.28
#